data_AF-A0A5J4VUC9-F1
#
_entry.id   AF-A0A5J4VUC9-F1
#
_cell.length_a   1.000
_cell.length_b   1.000
_cell.length_c   1.000
_cell.angle_alpha   90.00
_cell.angle_beta   90.00
_cell.angle_gamma   90.00
#
_symmetry.space_group_name_H-M   'P 1'
#
loop_
_entity.id
_entity.type
_entity.pdbx_description
1 polymer ?
#
loop_
_entity_poly.entity_id
_entity_poly.type
_entity_poly.pdbx_seq_one_letter_code
_entity_poly.pdbx_strand_id
1 'polypeptide(L)'
;MKKLMKMKKTMRNHKFWFIERQQDQIKQLKKEMKDEYSVDDLKKMCRKNDLSQTGDDWMILDRVADAMINGPPSRCPNCHCRVYFNKKLLQYQCLGSYDEDKGAVVRCSFTSKTIERNKWKK
;
A
#
# COMPACT_ATOMS: atom_id res chain seq x y z
N MET A 1 31.75 34.30 -18.92
CA MET A 1 30.39 34.00 -18.40
C MET A 1 29.97 32.53 -18.65
N LYS A 2 30.53 31.54 -17.93
CA LYS A 2 30.18 30.10 -18.15
C LYS A 2 30.19 29.22 -16.87
N LYS A 3 29.92 29.78 -15.69
CA LYS A 3 29.98 29.01 -14.42
C LYS A 3 28.69 28.95 -13.59
N LEU A 4 27.56 29.44 -14.12
CA LEU A 4 26.26 29.45 -13.42
C LEU A 4 25.27 28.35 -13.88
N MET A 5 25.74 27.34 -14.63
CA MET A 5 24.88 26.26 -15.17
C MET A 5 25.24 24.84 -14.70
N LYS A 6 26.04 24.68 -13.64
CA LYS A 6 26.50 23.35 -13.17
C LYS A 6 26.12 22.94 -11.74
N MET A 7 25.13 23.57 -11.13
CA MET A 7 24.63 23.19 -9.78
C MET A 7 23.11 22.97 -9.69
N LYS A 8 22.44 22.62 -10.80
CA LYS A 8 21.01 22.22 -10.81
C LYS A 8 20.78 20.82 -11.37
N LYS A 9 21.76 19.93 -11.23
CA LYS A 9 21.81 18.61 -11.89
C LYS A 9 21.96 17.46 -10.90
N THR A 10 21.28 17.48 -9.76
CA THR A 10 21.24 16.33 -8.82
C THR A 10 19.92 16.14 -8.05
N MET A 11 18.88 16.96 -8.28
CA MET A 11 17.59 16.84 -7.55
C MET A 11 16.37 16.77 -8.46
N ARG A 12 16.43 16.01 -9.57
CA ARG A 12 15.30 15.93 -10.52
C ARG A 12 14.78 14.55 -10.91
N ASN A 13 15.37 13.45 -10.44
CA ASN A 13 14.92 12.11 -10.86
C ASN A 13 14.35 11.21 -9.74
N HIS A 14 14.28 11.64 -8.49
CA HIS A 14 13.66 10.85 -7.41
C HIS A 14 12.14 11.07 -7.24
N LYS A 15 11.57 12.06 -7.93
CA LYS A 15 10.13 12.39 -7.87
C LYS A 15 9.27 11.57 -8.83
N PHE A 16 9.87 10.75 -9.71
CA PHE A 16 9.17 10.17 -10.85
C PHE A 16 8.42 8.85 -10.55
N TRP A 17 8.68 8.21 -9.41
CA TRP A 17 8.04 6.93 -9.05
C TRP A 17 6.93 7.06 -7.99
N PHE A 18 6.65 8.30 -7.54
CA PHE A 18 5.51 8.61 -6.68
C PHE A 18 4.23 8.91 -7.48
N ILE A 19 4.32 8.93 -8.81
CA ILE A 19 3.34 9.54 -9.71
C ILE A 19 1.98 8.80 -9.73
N GLU A 20 1.93 7.51 -9.38
CA GLU A 20 0.68 6.73 -9.51
C GLU A 20 -0.16 6.63 -8.23
N ARG A 21 0.41 6.89 -7.04
CA ARG A 21 -0.37 6.85 -5.80
C ARG A 21 -0.78 8.25 -5.41
N GLN A 22 -2.09 8.49 -5.33
CA GLN A 22 -2.67 9.79 -4.97
C GLN A 22 -2.51 10.08 -3.46
N GLN A 23 -1.27 10.22 -2.99
CA GLN A 23 -0.91 10.23 -1.57
C GLN A 23 -1.52 11.39 -0.79
N ASP A 24 -1.68 12.55 -1.44
CA ASP A 24 -2.35 13.70 -0.82
C ASP A 24 -3.84 13.42 -0.59
N GLN A 25 -4.51 12.74 -1.53
CA GLN A 25 -5.90 12.31 -1.38
C GLN A 25 -6.04 11.25 -0.30
N ILE A 26 -5.13 10.27 -0.22
CA ILE A 26 -5.12 9.28 0.88
C ILE A 26 -4.98 10.01 2.22
N LYS A 27 -4.05 10.97 2.32
CA LYS A 27 -3.83 11.72 3.56
C LYS A 27 -5.07 12.51 3.97
N GLN A 28 -5.78 13.10 3.00
CA GLN A 28 -7.01 13.84 3.25
C GLN A 28 -8.14 12.89 3.68
N LEU A 29 -8.38 11.81 2.94
CA LEU A 29 -9.41 10.81 3.26
C LEU A 29 -9.20 10.18 4.63
N LYS A 30 -7.95 9.90 5.03
CA LYS A 30 -7.65 9.40 6.38
C LYS A 30 -8.10 10.33 7.50
N LYS A 31 -8.07 11.65 7.29
CA LYS A 31 -8.54 12.61 8.29
C LYS A 31 -10.06 12.56 8.42
N GLU A 32 -10.75 12.50 7.29
CA GLU A 32 -12.21 12.42 7.22
C GLU A 32 -12.72 11.13 7.87
N MET A 33 -12.10 10.00 7.54
CA MET A 33 -12.50 8.69 8.04
C MET A 33 -12.22 8.46 9.54
N LYS A 34 -11.25 9.17 10.12
CA LYS A 34 -10.74 8.86 11.48
C LYS A 34 -11.83 8.94 12.54
N ASP A 35 -12.75 9.89 12.39
CA ASP A 35 -13.81 10.15 13.37
C ASP A 35 -15.17 9.59 12.90
N GLU A 36 -15.29 9.17 11.64
CA GLU A 36 -16.53 8.63 11.05
C GLU A 36 -16.66 7.10 11.21
N TYR A 37 -15.54 6.37 11.17
CA TYR A 37 -15.55 4.90 11.19
C TYR A 37 -14.90 4.33 12.45
N SER A 38 -15.59 3.39 13.08
CA SER A 38 -14.98 2.56 14.11
C SER A 38 -13.94 1.60 13.49
N VAL A 39 -13.02 1.10 14.31
CA VAL A 39 -12.05 0.08 13.89
C VAL A 39 -12.75 -1.17 13.33
N ASP A 40 -13.89 -1.55 13.89
CA ASP A 40 -14.66 -2.70 13.43
C ASP A 40 -15.27 -2.46 12.05
N ASP A 41 -15.72 -1.24 11.77
CA ASP A 41 -16.21 -0.88 10.44
C ASP A 41 -15.08 -0.92 9.41
N LEU A 42 -13.91 -0.39 9.76
CA LEU A 42 -12.71 -0.48 8.92
C LEU A 42 -12.31 -1.94 8.66
N LYS A 43 -12.41 -2.83 9.66
CA LYS A 43 -12.15 -4.27 9.47
C LYS A 43 -13.17 -4.93 8.56
N LYS A 44 -14.46 -4.55 8.61
CA LYS A 44 -15.49 -5.04 7.67
C LYS A 44 -15.17 -4.60 6.24
N MET A 45 -14.79 -3.33 6.06
CA MET A 45 -14.37 -2.78 4.76
C MET A 45 -13.16 -3.52 4.20
N CYS A 46 -12.18 -3.84 5.06
CA CYS A 46 -11.03 -4.66 4.67
C CYS A 46 -11.45 -6.04 4.17
N ARG A 47 -12.31 -6.76 4.90
CA ARG A 47 -12.79 -8.10 4.51
C ARG A 47 -13.46 -8.09 3.14
N LYS A 48 -14.33 -7.11 2.91
CA LYS A 48 -15.07 -6.94 1.65
C LYS A 48 -14.14 -6.71 0.46
N ASN A 49 -13.06 -5.98 0.67
CA ASN A 49 -12.09 -5.57 -0.36
C ASN A 49 -10.80 -6.38 -0.38
N ASP A 50 -10.81 -7.54 0.27
CA ASP A 50 -9.72 -8.49 0.33
C ASP A 50 -8.39 -7.94 0.88
N LEU A 51 -8.50 -7.00 1.81
CA LEU A 51 -7.40 -6.41 2.55
C LEU A 51 -7.17 -7.14 3.87
N SER A 52 -5.97 -7.00 4.45
CA SER A 52 -5.72 -7.53 5.79
C SER A 52 -6.53 -6.76 6.84
N GLN A 53 -7.03 -7.47 7.85
CA GLN A 53 -7.73 -6.93 9.02
C GLN A 53 -6.83 -6.79 10.25
N THR A 54 -5.55 -7.17 10.13
CA THR A 54 -4.58 -7.18 11.22
C THR A 54 -3.68 -5.95 11.21
N GLY A 55 -3.06 -5.71 12.37
CA GLY A 55 -2.22 -4.55 12.67
C GLY A 55 -2.93 -3.53 13.55
N ASP A 56 -2.21 -2.47 13.91
CA ASP A 56 -2.76 -1.35 14.68
C ASP A 56 -3.86 -0.62 13.90
N ASP A 57 -4.76 0.05 14.61
CA ASP A 57 -5.91 0.77 14.04
C ASP A 57 -5.50 1.75 12.94
N TRP A 58 -4.42 2.49 13.14
CA TRP A 58 -3.90 3.46 12.16
C TRP A 58 -3.43 2.78 10.87
N MET A 59 -2.96 1.52 10.92
CA MET A 59 -2.56 0.74 9.75
C MET A 59 -3.77 0.27 8.96
N ILE A 60 -4.83 -0.14 9.66
CA ILE A 60 -6.09 -0.55 9.04
C ILE A 60 -6.71 0.65 8.32
N LEU A 61 -6.79 1.81 8.98
CA LEU A 61 -7.25 3.07 8.39
C LEU A 61 -6.44 3.45 7.14
N ASP A 62 -5.11 3.40 7.21
CA ASP A 62 -4.23 3.71 6.08
C ASP A 62 -4.48 2.80 4.87
N ARG A 63 -4.72 1.51 5.13
CA ARG A 63 -4.96 0.49 4.10
C ARG A 63 -6.31 0.68 3.43
N VAL A 64 -7.36 0.97 4.20
CA VAL A 64 -8.70 1.24 3.66
C VAL A 64 -8.67 2.51 2.82
N ALA A 65 -8.11 3.60 3.34
CA ALA A 65 -8.02 4.86 2.60
C ALA A 65 -7.21 4.71 1.29
N ASP A 66 -6.08 3.98 1.30
CA ASP A 66 -5.34 3.69 0.06
C ASP A 66 -6.20 2.92 -0.95
N ALA A 67 -6.90 1.89 -0.49
CA ALA A 67 -7.69 1.03 -1.36
C ALA A 67 -8.96 1.71 -1.90
N MET A 68 -9.54 2.66 -1.17
CA MET A 68 -10.66 3.46 -1.65
C MET A 68 -10.23 4.40 -2.79
N ILE A 69 -9.04 4.99 -2.68
CA ILE A 69 -8.53 5.96 -3.66
C ILE A 69 -7.90 5.27 -4.88
N ASN A 70 -7.05 4.26 -4.65
CA ASN A 70 -6.28 3.62 -5.72
C ASN A 70 -6.83 2.23 -6.13
N GLY A 71 -7.81 1.70 -5.41
CA GLY A 71 -8.26 0.31 -5.53
C GLY A 71 -7.42 -0.65 -4.67
N PRO A 72 -7.99 -1.74 -4.10
CA PRO A 72 -7.19 -2.73 -3.37
C PRO A 72 -6.19 -3.45 -4.31
N PRO A 73 -4.94 -3.68 -3.87
CA PRO A 73 -3.96 -4.40 -4.67
C PRO A 73 -4.42 -5.83 -4.96
N SER A 74 -4.11 -6.33 -6.16
CA SER A 74 -4.33 -7.74 -6.48
C SER A 74 -3.47 -8.64 -5.58
N ARG A 75 -3.83 -9.93 -5.54
CA ARG A 75 -3.07 -10.92 -4.78
C ARG A 75 -1.70 -11.15 -5.40
N CYS A 76 -0.78 -11.65 -4.57
CA CYS A 76 0.56 -12.01 -5.02
C CYS A 76 0.45 -13.02 -6.18
N PRO A 77 1.09 -12.78 -7.33
CA PRO A 77 1.03 -13.71 -8.46
C PRO A 77 1.71 -15.06 -8.17
N ASN A 78 2.59 -15.12 -7.17
CA ASN A 78 3.36 -16.33 -6.86
C ASN A 78 2.67 -17.24 -5.85
N CYS A 79 2.03 -16.66 -4.82
CA CYS A 79 1.47 -17.43 -3.70
C CYS A 79 0.06 -17.00 -3.30
N HIS A 80 -0.58 -16.11 -4.07
CA HIS A 80 -1.93 -15.60 -3.87
C HIS A 80 -2.21 -14.96 -2.49
N CYS A 81 -1.16 -14.71 -1.71
CA CYS A 81 -1.23 -13.98 -0.45
C CYS A 81 -1.42 -12.48 -0.68
N ARG A 82 -1.83 -11.76 0.36
CA ARG A 82 -2.01 -10.31 0.30
C ARG A 82 -0.66 -9.61 0.11
N VAL A 83 -0.67 -8.60 -0.75
CA VAL A 83 0.49 -7.77 -1.05
C VAL A 83 0.34 -6.42 -0.36
N TYR A 84 1.44 -5.89 0.17
CA TYR A 84 1.48 -4.64 0.92
C TYR A 84 2.43 -3.67 0.28
N PHE A 85 2.07 -2.39 0.24
CA PHE A 85 3.01 -1.36 -0.19
C PHE A 85 3.92 -0.93 0.96
N ASN A 86 5.22 -1.13 0.80
CA ASN A 86 6.23 -0.65 1.73
C ASN A 86 6.57 0.82 1.41
N LYS A 87 6.14 1.74 2.29
CA LYS A 87 6.37 3.19 2.10
C LYS A 87 7.84 3.61 2.18
N LYS A 88 8.70 2.83 2.87
CA LYS A 88 10.13 3.13 2.98
C LYS A 88 10.87 2.74 1.70
N LEU A 89 10.55 1.57 1.15
CA LEU A 89 11.18 1.03 -0.06
C LEU A 89 10.47 1.43 -1.36
N LEU A 90 9.29 2.03 -1.26
CA LEU A 90 8.43 2.44 -2.39
C LEU A 90 8.12 1.28 -3.35
N GLN A 91 7.84 0.10 -2.80
CA GLN A 91 7.50 -1.09 -3.57
C GLN A 91 6.46 -1.95 -2.84
N TYR A 92 5.69 -2.70 -3.61
CA TYR A 92 4.85 -3.78 -3.15
C TYR A 92 5.71 -4.97 -2.74
N GLN A 93 5.33 -5.63 -1.64
CA GLN A 93 5.98 -6.83 -1.13
C GLN A 93 4.94 -7.83 -0.64
N CYS A 94 5.17 -9.11 -0.92
CA CYS A 94 4.42 -10.19 -0.31
C CYS A 94 5.10 -10.64 0.99
N LEU A 95 4.34 -10.83 2.07
CA LEU A 95 4.89 -11.30 3.34
C LEU A 95 4.88 -12.81 3.50
N GLY A 96 4.25 -13.53 2.56
CA GLY A 96 3.99 -14.96 2.63
C GLY A 96 2.73 -15.30 3.43
N SER A 97 2.60 -16.57 3.80
CA SER A 97 1.53 -17.12 4.65
C SER A 97 2.13 -17.94 5.78
N TYR A 98 1.36 -18.12 6.85
CA TYR A 98 1.67 -19.12 7.87
C TYR A 98 1.40 -20.52 7.30
N ASP A 99 2.36 -21.43 7.49
CA ASP A 99 2.29 -22.84 7.13
C ASP A 99 2.13 -23.62 8.43
N GLU A 100 0.96 -24.24 8.62
CA GLU A 100 0.59 -24.94 9.85
C GLU A 100 1.46 -26.18 10.08
N ASP A 101 1.79 -26.92 9.02
CA ASP A 101 2.61 -28.13 9.10
C ASP A 101 4.04 -27.81 9.58
N LYS A 102 4.56 -26.65 9.18
CA LYS A 102 5.88 -26.16 9.61
C LYS A 102 5.83 -25.33 10.89
N GLY A 103 4.64 -24.95 11.36
CA GLY A 103 4.45 -24.02 12.46
C GLY A 103 5.10 -22.65 12.26
N ALA A 104 5.32 -22.23 11.01
CA ALA A 104 6.13 -21.06 10.68
C ALA A 104 5.62 -20.28 9.46
N VAL A 105 6.02 -19.00 9.35
CA VAL A 105 5.71 -18.18 8.16
C VAL A 105 6.63 -18.58 7.01
N VAL A 106 6.06 -19.10 5.93
CA VAL A 106 6.77 -19.33 4.68
C VAL A 106 6.78 -18.02 3.89
N ARG A 107 7.95 -17.38 3.83
CA ARG A 107 8.14 -16.10 3.14
C ARG A 107 8.03 -16.24 1.63
N CYS A 108 7.46 -15.23 0.99
CA CYS A 108 7.47 -15.08 -0.45
C CYS A 108 8.47 -13.99 -0.85
N SER A 109 9.26 -14.22 -1.91
CA SER A 109 10.24 -13.27 -2.44
C SER A 109 9.64 -12.21 -3.37
N PHE A 110 8.32 -12.26 -3.64
CA PHE A 110 7.67 -11.33 -4.55
C PHE A 110 7.79 -9.89 -4.04
N THR A 111 8.43 -9.07 -4.86
CA THR A 111 8.43 -7.60 -4.74
C THR A 111 8.19 -6.98 -6.12
N SER A 112 7.53 -5.84 -6.15
CA SER A 112 7.27 -5.12 -7.41
C SER A 112 7.05 -3.63 -7.17
N LYS A 113 7.42 -2.77 -8.12
CA LYS A 113 7.10 -1.33 -8.04
C LYS A 113 5.65 -1.04 -8.39
N THR A 114 5.06 -1.85 -9.27
CA THR A 114 3.68 -1.72 -9.75
C THR A 114 2.89 -3.00 -9.46
N ILE A 115 1.58 -2.87 -9.31
CA ILE A 115 0.68 -4.00 -9.18
C ILE A 115 -0.67 -3.63 -9.78
N GLU A 116 -1.35 -4.62 -10.34
CA GLU A 116 -2.75 -4.47 -10.70
C GLU A 116 -3.58 -4.17 -9.44
N ARG A 117 -4.56 -3.28 -9.57
CA ARG A 117 -5.46 -2.92 -8.49
C ARG A 117 -6.89 -3.17 -8.93
N ASN A 118 -7.66 -3.80 -8.06
CA ASN A 118 -9.08 -4.07 -8.31
C ASN A 118 -9.91 -2.82 -8.05
N LYS A 119 -11.14 -2.81 -8.57
CA LYS A 119 -12.11 -1.77 -8.24
C LYS A 119 -12.59 -1.93 -6.78
N TRP A 120 -12.71 -0.81 -6.07
CA TRP A 120 -13.30 -0.79 -4.73
C TRP A 120 -14.75 -1.30 -4.73
N LYS A 121 -15.06 -2.21 -3.81
CA LYS A 121 -16.40 -2.76 -3.57
C LYS A 121 -17.09 -1.94 -2.49
N LYS A 122 -18.03 -1.09 -2.93
CA LYS A 122 -18.92 -0.29 -2.06
C LYS A 122 -19.78 -1.19 -1.21
#